data_AF-A0A2E8PXW7-F1
#
_entry.id   AF-A0A2E8PXW7-F1
#
_cell.length_a   1.000
_cell.length_b   1.000
_cell.length_c   1.000
_cell.angle_alpha   90.00
_cell.angle_beta   90.00
_cell.angle_gamma   90.00
#
_symmetry.space_group_name_H-M   'P 1'
#
loop_
_entity.id
_entity.type
_entity.pdbx_description
1 polymer ?
#
loop_
_entity_poly.entity_id
_entity_poly.type
_entity_poly.pdbx_seq_one_letter_code
_entity_poly.pdbx_strand_id
1 'polypeptide(L)'
;MNTCRVLSFIALLLLLSVSHLVAEGPDYGCEASNQACVEQCDNAADTGKGANAYNSCLEGCRKSNESCTSRQKAANACAKSFKSCISSAAGNEDALEGCRAAYRACKGE
;
A
#
# COMPACT_ATOMS: atom_id res chain seq x y z
N MET A 1 -10.82 -32.96 32.69
CA MET A 1 -11.25 -32.79 31.29
C MET A 1 -11.23 -31.32 30.84
N ASN A 2 -10.22 -30.51 31.22
CA ASN A 2 -10.21 -29.06 30.94
C ASN A 2 -9.06 -28.58 30.05
N THR A 3 -8.06 -29.42 29.77
CA THR A 3 -6.88 -29.04 28.98
C THR A 3 -7.17 -28.97 27.48
N CYS A 4 -8.12 -29.76 26.98
CA CYS A 4 -8.45 -29.82 25.55
C CYS A 4 -9.20 -28.57 25.05
N ARG A 5 -10.02 -27.94 25.89
CA ARG A 5 -10.73 -26.69 25.54
C ARG A 5 -9.79 -25.49 25.47
N VAL A 6 -8.86 -25.36 26.42
CA VAL A 6 -7.94 -24.21 26.48
C VAL A 6 -7.00 -24.18 25.27
N LEU A 7 -6.48 -25.34 24.84
CA LEU A 7 -5.64 -25.45 23.63
C LEU A 7 -6.39 -25.07 22.36
N SER A 8 -7.69 -25.41 22.26
CA SER A 8 -8.53 -25.07 21.11
C SER A 8 -8.82 -23.58 21.02
N PHE A 9 -9.03 -22.89 22.15
CA PHE A 9 -9.19 -21.43 22.19
C PHE A 9 -7.91 -20.68 21.81
N ILE A 10 -6.73 -21.17 22.24
CA ILE A 10 -5.45 -20.55 21.89
C ILE A 10 -5.16 -20.70 20.39
N ALA A 11 -5.44 -21.87 19.80
CA ALA A 11 -5.30 -22.09 18.37
C ALA A 11 -6.25 -21.19 17.54
N LEU A 12 -7.48 -20.98 18.00
CA LEU A 12 -8.45 -20.11 17.34
C LEU A 12 -8.04 -18.63 17.41
N LEU A 13 -7.52 -18.19 18.56
CA LEU A 13 -6.97 -16.84 18.76
C LEU A 13 -5.72 -16.57 17.91
N LEU A 14 -4.85 -17.57 17.74
CA LEU A 14 -3.69 -17.49 16.85
C LEU A 14 -4.10 -17.46 15.36
N LEU A 15 -5.17 -18.14 14.96
CA LEU A 15 -5.68 -18.07 13.58
C LEU A 15 -6.37 -16.72 13.29
N LEU A 16 -7.04 -16.12 14.28
CA LEU A 16 -7.67 -14.80 14.18
C LEU A 16 -6.63 -13.65 14.13
N SER A 17 -5.47 -13.79 14.77
CA SER A 17 -4.41 -12.77 14.70
C SER A 17 -3.67 -12.76 13.36
N VAL A 18 -3.53 -13.90 12.68
CA VAL A 18 -2.92 -13.98 11.34
C VAL A 18 -3.82 -13.36 10.25
N SER A 19 -5.13 -13.26 10.50
CA SER A 19 -6.10 -12.69 9.55
C SER A 19 -5.93 -11.18 9.32
N HIS A 20 -5.19 -10.48 10.19
CA HIS A 20 -4.97 -9.03 10.10
C HIS A 20 -3.61 -8.66 9.47
N LEU A 21 -2.76 -9.64 9.12
CA LEU A 21 -1.60 -9.37 8.28
C LEU A 21 -2.04 -9.35 6.80
N VAL A 22 -2.90 -8.39 6.47
CA VAL A 22 -2.96 -7.90 5.10
C VAL A 22 -1.59 -7.24 4.91
N ALA A 23 -0.72 -7.86 4.12
CA ALA A 23 0.47 -7.19 3.63
C ALA A 23 -0.03 -6.12 2.65
N GLU A 24 -0.54 -5.02 3.20
CA GLU A 24 -0.82 -3.82 2.45
C GLU A 24 0.53 -3.32 1.95
N GLY A 25 0.59 -2.94 0.66
CA GLY A 25 1.81 -2.36 0.12
C GLY A 25 2.16 -1.07 0.87
N PRO A 26 3.38 -0.52 0.67
CA PRO A 26 3.72 0.78 1.22
C PRO A 26 2.67 1.83 0.86
N ASP A 27 2.23 2.63 1.82
CA ASP A 27 1.36 3.78 1.57
C ASP A 27 2.21 4.95 1.07
N TYR A 28 1.95 5.40 -0.17
CA TYR A 28 2.63 6.54 -0.77
C TYR A 28 1.95 7.89 -0.46
N GLY A 29 0.88 7.91 0.33
CA GLY A 29 0.17 9.13 0.73
C GLY A 29 -0.44 9.89 -0.46
N CYS A 30 -0.89 9.16 -1.50
CA CYS A 30 -1.38 9.76 -2.73
C CYS A 30 -2.62 10.64 -2.51
N GLU A 31 -3.52 10.21 -1.63
CA GLU A 31 -4.73 10.95 -1.30
C GLU A 31 -4.41 12.27 -0.60
N ALA A 32 -3.62 12.22 0.47
CA ALA A 32 -3.16 13.40 1.19
C ALA A 32 -2.35 14.35 0.28
N SER A 33 -1.48 13.81 -0.58
CA SER A 33 -0.71 14.60 -1.55
C SER A 33 -1.61 15.28 -2.58
N ASN A 34 -2.63 14.57 -3.08
CA ASN A 34 -3.59 15.14 -4.02
C ASN A 34 -4.43 16.24 -3.36
N GLN A 35 -4.91 16.02 -2.14
CA GLN A 35 -5.66 17.02 -1.38
C GLN A 35 -4.84 18.28 -1.14
N ALA A 36 -3.58 18.15 -0.68
CA ALA A 36 -2.68 19.28 -0.48
C ALA A 36 -2.36 20.02 -1.80
N CYS A 37 -2.33 19.31 -2.92
CA CYS A 37 -2.13 19.92 -4.24
C CYS A 37 -3.34 20.76 -4.66
N VAL A 38 -4.55 20.21 -4.51
CA VAL A 38 -5.80 20.92 -4.84
C VAL A 38 -5.95 22.16 -3.96
N GLU A 39 -5.70 22.05 -2.65
CA GLU A 39 -5.75 23.18 -1.72
C GLU A 39 -4.76 24.30 -2.12
N GLN A 40 -3.57 23.94 -2.61
CA GLN A 40 -2.63 24.93 -3.16
C GLN A 40 -3.16 25.61 -4.42
N CYS A 41 -3.86 24.88 -5.28
CA CYS A 41 -4.50 25.47 -6.46
C CYS A 41 -5.62 26.44 -6.06
N ASP A 42 -6.45 26.07 -5.08
CA ASP A 42 -7.53 26.91 -4.56
C ASP A 42 -6.97 28.21 -3.97
N ASN A 43 -5.96 28.10 -3.10
CA ASN A 43 -5.27 29.25 -2.52
C ASN A 43 -4.64 30.15 -3.60
N ALA A 44 -4.09 29.55 -4.67
CA ALA A 44 -3.52 30.32 -5.78
C ALA A 44 -4.59 31.02 -6.64
N ALA A 45 -5.79 30.44 -6.76
CA ALA A 45 -6.91 31.08 -7.46
C ALA A 45 -7.37 32.35 -6.71
N ASP A 46 -7.44 32.28 -5.39
CA ASP A 46 -7.82 33.40 -4.52
C ASP A 46 -6.82 34.57 -4.59
N THR A 47 -5.57 34.32 -4.99
CA THR A 47 -4.55 35.37 -5.22
C THR A 47 -4.67 36.09 -6.58
N GLY A 48 -5.68 35.77 -7.39
CA GLY A 48 -6.00 36.53 -8.62
C GLY A 48 -5.25 36.08 -9.88
N LYS A 49 -4.72 34.85 -9.93
CA LYS A 49 -3.99 34.33 -11.12
C LYS A 49 -4.90 33.97 -12.32
N GLY A 50 -6.22 34.13 -12.19
CA GLY A 50 -7.19 33.88 -13.26
C GLY A 50 -7.49 32.40 -13.51
N ALA A 51 -8.63 32.12 -14.16
CA ALA A 51 -9.15 30.77 -14.35
C ALA A 51 -8.20 29.82 -15.10
N ASN A 52 -7.39 30.34 -16.03
CA ASN A 52 -6.43 29.52 -16.79
C ASN A 52 -5.32 28.96 -15.89
N ALA A 53 -4.78 29.76 -14.97
CA ALA A 53 -3.72 29.31 -14.05
C ALA A 53 -4.25 28.25 -13.06
N TYR A 54 -5.48 28.43 -12.60
CA TYR A 54 -6.16 27.45 -11.74
C TYR A 54 -6.36 26.11 -12.46
N ASN A 55 -6.89 26.13 -13.68
CA ASN A 55 -7.10 24.91 -14.47
C ASN A 55 -5.79 24.17 -14.77
N SER A 56 -4.72 24.89 -15.12
CA SER A 56 -3.40 24.27 -15.31
C SER A 56 -2.83 23.67 -14.01
N CYS A 57 -3.08 24.31 -12.86
CA CYS A 57 -2.70 23.78 -11.56
C CYS A 57 -3.41 22.45 -11.26
N LEU A 58 -4.73 22.40 -11.42
CA LEU A 58 -5.53 21.18 -11.23
C LEU A 58 -5.10 20.05 -12.17
N GLU A 59 -4.80 20.36 -13.44
CA GLU A 59 -4.29 19.36 -14.38
C GLU A 59 -2.93 18.78 -13.92
N GLY A 60 -2.06 19.63 -13.36
CA GLY A 60 -0.82 19.23 -12.73
C GLY A 60 -1.04 18.28 -11.54
N CYS A 61 -1.98 18.62 -10.65
CA CYS A 61 -2.37 17.75 -9.53
C CYS A 61 -2.89 16.41 -10.01
N ARG A 62 -3.74 16.39 -11.05
CA ARG A 62 -4.28 15.15 -11.62
C ARG A 62 -3.16 14.24 -12.14
N LYS A 63 -2.21 14.77 -12.93
CA LYS A 63 -1.08 14.00 -13.45
C LYS A 63 -0.20 13.45 -12.32
N SER A 64 0.07 14.26 -11.30
CA SER A 64 0.83 13.83 -10.12
C SER A 64 0.12 12.70 -9.38
N ASN A 65 -1.19 12.83 -9.17
CA ASN A 65 -2.00 11.81 -8.50
C ASN A 65 -2.10 10.51 -9.33
N GLU A 66 -2.27 10.60 -10.65
CA GLU A 66 -2.25 9.43 -11.55
C GLU A 66 -0.91 8.66 -11.47
N SER A 67 0.21 9.39 -11.41
CA SER A 67 1.54 8.79 -11.21
C SER A 67 1.68 8.15 -9.82
N CYS A 68 1.21 8.83 -8.76
CA CYS A 68 1.26 8.30 -7.40
C CYS A 68 0.40 7.03 -7.26
N THR A 69 -0.85 7.08 -7.69
CA THR A 69 -1.78 5.94 -7.62
C THR A 69 -1.29 4.74 -8.44
N SER A 70 -0.61 4.98 -9.57
CA SER A 70 0.02 3.92 -10.35
C SER A 70 1.15 3.22 -9.57
N ARG A 71 2.00 4.00 -8.88
CA ARG A 71 3.04 3.44 -7.98
C ARG A 71 2.44 2.66 -6.82
N GLN A 72 1.40 3.21 -6.17
CA GLN A 72 0.66 2.52 -5.10
C GLN A 72 0.10 1.17 -5.57
N LYS A 73 -0.53 1.16 -6.75
CA LYS A 73 -1.10 -0.05 -7.34
C LYS A 73 -0.03 -1.10 -7.63
N ALA A 74 1.11 -0.68 -8.18
CA ALA A 74 2.23 -1.58 -8.44
C ALA A 74 2.76 -2.20 -7.14
N ALA A 75 2.99 -1.37 -6.11
CA ALA A 75 3.48 -1.85 -4.83
C ALA A 75 2.49 -2.79 -4.12
N ASN A 76 1.18 -2.51 -4.20
CA ASN A 76 0.14 -3.41 -3.70
C ASN A 76 0.13 -4.75 -4.43
N ALA A 77 0.34 -4.76 -5.75
CA ALA A 77 0.47 -5.99 -6.53
C ALA A 77 1.70 -6.80 -6.09
N CYS A 78 2.84 -6.14 -5.89
CA CYS A 78 4.05 -6.77 -5.36
C CYS A 78 3.85 -7.37 -3.97
N ALA A 79 3.17 -6.65 -3.07
CA ALA A 79 2.89 -7.14 -1.72
C ALA A 79 1.97 -8.37 -1.74
N LYS A 80 0.97 -8.39 -2.63
CA LYS A 80 0.11 -9.55 -2.84
C LYS A 80 0.89 -10.76 -3.36
N SER A 81 1.75 -10.57 -4.35
CA SER A 81 2.62 -11.63 -4.89
C SER A 81 3.59 -12.15 -3.83
N PHE A 82 4.17 -11.27 -3.02
CA PHE A 82 5.04 -11.63 -1.91
C PHE A 82 4.31 -12.48 -0.87
N LYS A 83 3.10 -12.08 -0.48
CA LYS A 83 2.25 -12.87 0.45
C LYS A 83 1.97 -14.28 -0.08
N SER A 84 1.67 -14.38 -1.38
CA SER A 84 1.48 -15.68 -2.03
C SER A 84 2.77 -16.52 -2.01
N CYS A 85 3.91 -15.88 -2.25
CA CYS A 85 5.22 -16.55 -2.26
C CYS A 85 5.58 -17.10 -0.87
N ILE A 86 5.47 -16.28 0.19
CA ILE A 86 5.76 -16.71 1.56
C ILE A 86 4.86 -17.88 1.98
N SER A 87 3.57 -17.82 1.60
CA SER A 87 2.61 -18.88 1.92
C SER A 87 3.02 -20.23 1.32
N SER A 88 3.58 -20.22 0.11
CA SER A 88 4.12 -21.42 -0.56
C SER A 88 5.50 -21.82 -0.05
N ALA A 89 6.29 -20.89 0.47
CA ALA A 89 7.64 -21.09 0.98
C ALA A 89 7.71 -21.45 2.47
N ALA A 90 6.56 -21.64 3.14
CA ALA A 90 6.50 -21.88 4.57
C ALA A 90 7.37 -23.08 5.00
N GLY A 91 8.34 -22.84 5.89
CA GLY A 91 9.27 -23.86 6.37
C GLY A 91 10.54 -24.07 5.53
N ASN A 92 10.74 -23.26 4.47
CA ASN A 92 11.96 -23.27 3.66
C ASN A 92 12.60 -21.87 3.63
N GLU A 93 13.72 -21.71 4.33
CA GLU A 93 14.38 -20.41 4.48
C GLU A 93 14.96 -19.84 3.17
N ASP A 94 15.50 -20.69 2.30
CA ASP A 94 16.02 -20.26 0.99
C ASP A 94 14.88 -19.74 0.09
N ALA A 95 13.73 -20.42 0.12
CA ALA A 95 12.54 -20.00 -0.61
C ALA A 95 11.98 -18.68 -0.07
N LEU A 96 12.00 -18.48 1.25
CA LEU A 96 11.61 -17.22 1.88
C LEU A 96 12.53 -16.06 1.46
N GLU A 97 13.84 -16.30 1.39
CA GLU A 97 14.78 -15.27 0.93
C GLU A 97 14.58 -14.94 -0.55
N GLY A 98 14.31 -15.95 -1.39
CA GLY A 98 13.91 -15.75 -2.79
C GLY A 98 12.64 -14.89 -2.92
N CYS A 99 11.63 -15.12 -2.07
CA CYS A 99 10.42 -14.29 -2.02
C CYS A 99 10.74 -12.83 -1.66
N ARG A 100 11.64 -12.59 -0.69
CA ARG A 100 12.03 -11.23 -0.28
C ARG A 100 12.79 -10.50 -1.39
N ALA A 101 13.72 -11.19 -2.06
CA ALA A 101 14.45 -10.64 -3.19
C ALA A 101 13.51 -10.26 -4.35
N ALA A 102 12.57 -11.16 -4.69
CA ALA A 102 11.55 -10.89 -5.69
C ALA A 102 10.65 -9.70 -5.31
N TYR A 103 10.27 -9.57 -4.04
CA TYR A 103 9.50 -8.42 -3.56
C TYR A 103 10.27 -7.10 -3.69
N ARG A 104 11.57 -7.08 -3.32
CA ARG A 104 12.44 -5.91 -3.49
C ARG A 104 12.56 -5.49 -4.96
N ALA A 105 12.81 -6.45 -5.85
CA ALA A 105 12.88 -6.19 -7.28
C ALA A 105 11.54 -5.69 -7.86
N CYS A 106 10.41 -6.21 -7.37
CA CYS A 106 9.08 -5.86 -7.86
C CYS A 106 8.67 -4.42 -7.48
N LYS A 107 8.88 -4.03 -6.22
CA LYS A 107 8.48 -2.68 -5.75
C LYS A 107 9.35 -1.56 -6.31
N GLY A 108 10.42 -1.92 -7.03
CA GLY A 108 11.51 -1.03 -7.39
C GLY A 108 12.32 -0.66 -6.14
N GLU A 109 13.63 -0.90 -6.18
CA GLU A 109 14.52 -0.06 -5.37
C GLU A 109 14.43 1.40 -5.86
#